data_AF-A0A5D3FD32-F1
#
_entry.id   AF-A0A5D3FD32-F1
#
_cell.length_a   1.000
_cell.length_b   1.000
_cell.length_c   1.000
_cell.angle_alpha   90.00
_cell.angle_beta   90.00
_cell.angle_gamma   90.00
#
_symmetry.space_group_name_H-M   'P 1'
#
loop_
_entity.id
_entity.type
_entity.pdbx_description
1 polymer ?
#
loop_
_entity_poly.entity_id
_entity_poly.type
_entity_poly.pdbx_seq_one_letter_code
_entity_poly.pdbx_strand_id
1 'polypeptide(L)'
;MTLDTTVYVLDRIPHRDVFVKCNQILGATEATLSHDEQLRTWRRGVCKPEPGNAWHIGNDINQGLCALLDVYYRPDMPLRAADNGCEWYCDPGCGDEHSNPACWLEVSFDTTYGYRDEQGRGCGDLHASIVADLGRWLDERGVRWLWQNEFTGEIHSGYERLIDLCTGGFEATAWFQTTVLPAINGGRS
;
A
#
# COMPACT_ATOMS: atom_id res chain seq x y z
N MET A 1 13.38 0.72 -7.72
CA MET A 1 12.27 1.61 -7.30
C MET A 1 10.99 0.82 -7.54
N THR A 2 10.08 0.83 -6.59
CA THR A 2 8.83 0.06 -6.61
C THR A 2 7.63 1.01 -6.63
N LEU A 3 6.52 0.54 -7.18
CA LEU A 3 5.20 1.12 -7.02
C LEU A 3 4.56 0.43 -5.82
N ASP A 4 4.26 1.16 -4.76
CA ASP A 4 3.40 0.73 -3.66
C ASP A 4 2.00 1.34 -3.83
N THR A 5 0.96 0.60 -3.51
CA THR A 5 -0.38 1.17 -3.39
C THR A 5 -1.02 0.70 -2.11
N THR A 6 -1.35 1.68 -1.28
CA THR A 6 -1.91 1.44 0.05
C THR A 6 -3.43 1.63 0.04
N VAL A 7 -4.15 0.67 0.60
CA VAL A 7 -5.60 0.69 0.84
C VAL A 7 -5.85 0.71 2.35
N TYR A 8 -6.62 1.69 2.82
CA TYR A 8 -7.02 1.82 4.22
C TYR A 8 -8.44 1.27 4.42
N VAL A 9 -8.59 0.25 5.25
CA VAL A 9 -9.90 -0.33 5.59
C VAL A 9 -10.42 0.34 6.85
N LEU A 10 -11.52 1.09 6.74
CA LEU A 10 -11.97 2.00 7.79
C LEU A 10 -12.87 1.35 8.84
N ASP A 11 -13.45 0.20 8.53
CA ASP A 11 -14.36 -0.53 9.42
C ASP A 11 -13.77 -1.86 9.87
N ARG A 12 -14.26 -2.38 11.01
CA ARG A 12 -13.80 -3.65 11.56
C ARG A 12 -14.16 -4.79 10.62
N ILE A 13 -13.14 -5.51 10.17
CA ILE A 13 -13.26 -6.76 9.40
C ILE A 13 -12.12 -7.71 9.84
N PRO A 14 -12.32 -9.05 9.83
CA PRO A 14 -11.22 -9.97 10.13
C PRO A 14 -10.06 -9.81 9.14
N HIS A 15 -8.87 -9.48 9.64
CA HIS A 15 -7.67 -9.29 8.81
C HIS A 15 -7.33 -10.52 7.95
N ARG A 16 -7.59 -11.73 8.46
CA ARG A 16 -7.37 -12.98 7.72
C ARG A 16 -8.25 -13.10 6.48
N ASP A 17 -9.49 -12.61 6.53
CA ASP A 17 -10.40 -12.65 5.38
C ASP A 17 -9.90 -11.70 4.29
N VAL A 18 -9.42 -10.51 4.69
CA VAL A 18 -8.81 -9.53 3.78
C VAL A 18 -7.55 -10.11 3.15
N PHE A 19 -6.64 -10.67 3.96
CA PHE A 19 -5.41 -11.30 3.49
C PHE A 19 -5.68 -12.42 2.48
N VAL A 20 -6.59 -13.36 2.80
CA VAL A 20 -6.96 -14.45 1.90
C VAL A 20 -7.53 -13.90 0.60
N LYS A 21 -8.38 -12.88 0.66
CA LYS A 21 -8.93 -12.27 -0.56
C LYS A 21 -7.86 -11.61 -1.41
N CYS A 22 -6.96 -10.82 -0.80
CA CYS A 22 -5.86 -10.19 -1.51
C CYS A 22 -4.96 -11.24 -2.18
N ASN A 23 -4.61 -12.32 -1.48
CA ASN A 23 -3.85 -13.43 -2.06
C ASN A 23 -4.57 -14.08 -3.26
N GLN A 24 -5.89 -14.28 -3.18
CA GLN A 24 -6.68 -14.77 -4.33
C GLN A 24 -6.61 -13.81 -5.53
N ILE A 25 -6.68 -12.49 -5.29
CA ILE A 25 -6.54 -11.47 -6.35
C ILE A 25 -5.16 -11.56 -7.01
N LEU A 26 -4.10 -11.79 -6.22
CA LEU A 26 -2.73 -11.93 -6.71
C LEU A 26 -2.44 -13.28 -7.38
N GLY A 27 -3.39 -14.21 -7.38
CA GLY A 27 -3.23 -15.54 -7.96
C GLY A 27 -2.44 -16.52 -7.07
N ALA A 28 -2.39 -16.27 -5.76
CA ALA A 28 -1.78 -17.19 -4.80
C ALA A 28 -2.46 -18.57 -4.81
N THR A 29 -1.66 -19.59 -4.51
CA THR A 29 -2.09 -20.99 -4.45
C THR A 29 -1.85 -21.55 -3.05
N GLU A 30 -2.25 -22.79 -2.79
CA GLU A 30 -1.95 -23.47 -1.52
C GLU A 30 -0.44 -23.63 -1.24
N ALA A 31 0.40 -23.54 -2.29
CA ALA A 31 1.85 -23.59 -2.16
C ALA A 31 2.48 -22.23 -1.81
N THR A 32 1.71 -21.14 -1.87
CA THR A 32 2.20 -19.79 -1.54
C THR A 32 2.48 -19.69 -0.04
N LEU A 33 3.71 -19.34 0.31
CA LEU A 33 4.15 -19.10 1.66
C LEU A 33 3.66 -17.72 2.14
N SER A 34 3.34 -17.65 3.42
CA SER A 34 2.94 -16.43 4.10
C SER A 34 3.58 -16.36 5.47
N HIS A 35 3.81 -15.15 5.95
CA HIS A 35 4.25 -14.88 7.31
C HIS A 35 3.20 -14.04 8.05
N ASP A 36 3.17 -14.15 9.38
CA ASP A 36 2.26 -13.41 10.28
C ASP A 36 3.07 -13.03 11.52
N GLU A 37 3.56 -11.79 11.56
CA GLU A 37 4.57 -11.36 12.51
C GLU A 37 4.26 -10.00 13.14
N GLN A 38 4.64 -9.84 14.41
CA GLN A 38 4.60 -8.55 15.06
C GLN A 38 5.73 -7.65 14.54
N LEU A 39 5.39 -6.41 14.18
CA LEU A 39 6.38 -5.41 13.78
C LEU A 39 7.39 -5.18 14.90
N ARG A 40 8.65 -4.99 14.52
CA ARG A 40 9.77 -4.81 15.45
C ARG A 40 10.15 -3.34 15.51
N THR A 41 10.52 -2.89 16.70
CA THR A 41 10.98 -1.52 16.93
C THR A 41 12.49 -1.54 17.06
N TRP A 42 13.16 -0.63 16.35
CA TRP A 42 14.59 -0.36 16.53
C TRP A 42 14.77 0.74 17.58
N ARG A 43 15.34 0.38 18.73
CA ARG A 43 15.73 1.36 19.77
C ARG A 43 17.11 1.03 20.30
N ARG A 44 17.99 2.04 20.31
CA ARG A 44 19.36 1.96 20.87
C ARG A 44 20.15 0.75 20.33
N GLY A 45 20.04 0.50 19.03
CA GLY A 45 20.74 -0.61 18.36
C GLY A 45 20.15 -2.01 18.57
N VAL A 46 18.99 -2.12 19.22
CA VAL A 46 18.27 -3.39 19.41
C VAL A 46 16.99 -3.38 18.58
N CYS A 47 16.75 -4.46 17.83
CA CYS A 47 15.53 -4.72 17.09
C CYS A 47 14.73 -5.83 17.77
N LYS A 48 13.56 -5.50 18.31
CA LYS A 48 12.71 -6.48 18.99
C LYS A 48 11.22 -6.11 18.86
N PRO A 49 10.31 -7.09 18.92
CA PRO A 49 8.90 -6.81 19.12
C PRO A 49 8.67 -6.16 20.49
N GLU A 50 7.78 -5.17 20.56
CA GLU A 50 7.38 -4.51 21.79
C GLU A 50 5.86 -4.64 22.00
N PRO A 51 5.37 -4.74 23.25
CA PRO A 51 3.94 -4.72 23.54
C PRO A 51 3.26 -3.49 22.94
N GLY A 52 2.18 -3.71 22.19
CA GLY A 52 1.44 -2.63 21.51
C GLY A 52 1.87 -2.39 20.06
N ASN A 53 2.95 -3.00 19.58
CA ASN A 53 3.29 -2.96 18.16
C ASN A 53 2.20 -3.63 17.32
N ALA A 54 1.94 -3.03 16.16
CA ALA A 54 1.09 -3.63 15.15
C ALA A 54 1.71 -4.92 14.60
N TRP A 55 0.86 -5.72 13.97
CA TRP A 55 1.20 -6.95 13.30
C TRP A 55 1.06 -6.75 11.79
N HIS A 56 1.71 -7.61 11.03
CA HIS A 56 1.47 -7.73 9.59
C HIS A 56 1.39 -9.20 9.20
N ILE A 57 0.50 -9.48 8.25
CA ILE A 57 0.43 -10.76 7.54
C ILE A 57 0.67 -10.50 6.06
N GLY A 58 1.60 -11.23 5.46
CA GLY A 58 2.10 -10.95 4.12
C GLY A 58 2.57 -12.18 3.37
N ASN A 59 2.90 -11.98 2.09
CA ASN A 59 3.56 -12.99 1.24
C ASN A 59 5.07 -12.68 1.09
N ASP A 60 5.84 -13.61 0.55
CA ASP A 60 7.29 -13.41 0.35
C ASP A 60 7.63 -13.18 -1.12
N ILE A 61 8.79 -12.57 -1.34
CA ILE A 61 9.41 -12.44 -2.67
C ILE A 61 9.66 -13.81 -3.33
N ASN A 62 9.82 -13.80 -4.65
CA ASN A 62 10.18 -14.97 -5.48
C ASN A 62 9.16 -16.12 -5.47
N GLN A 63 7.89 -15.83 -5.17
CA GLN A 63 6.80 -16.80 -5.22
C GLN A 63 5.99 -16.79 -6.52
N GLY A 64 6.39 -15.97 -7.51
CA GLY A 64 5.71 -15.85 -8.80
C GLY A 64 4.42 -15.02 -8.77
N LEU A 65 4.14 -14.32 -7.67
CA LEU A 65 3.02 -13.40 -7.55
C LEU A 65 3.31 -12.07 -8.25
N CYS A 66 2.25 -11.39 -8.70
CA CYS A 66 2.38 -10.13 -9.41
C CYS A 66 2.70 -8.94 -8.49
N ALA A 67 2.50 -9.07 -7.17
CA ALA A 67 2.83 -8.07 -6.16
C ALA A 67 3.20 -8.72 -4.82
N LEU A 68 4.02 -8.01 -4.04
CA LEU A 68 4.13 -8.25 -2.62
C LEU A 68 2.88 -7.72 -1.92
N LEU A 69 2.43 -8.45 -0.92
CA LEU A 69 1.26 -8.12 -0.12
C LEU A 69 1.66 -8.03 1.34
N ASP A 70 1.29 -6.92 1.98
CA ASP A 70 1.32 -6.77 3.42
C ASP A 70 -0.04 -6.26 3.93
N VAL A 71 -0.58 -6.91 4.95
CA VAL A 71 -1.79 -6.44 5.66
C VAL A 71 -1.40 -6.12 7.09
N TYR A 72 -1.34 -4.84 7.42
CA TYR A 72 -1.06 -4.35 8.77
C TYR A 72 -2.34 -4.30 9.61
N TYR A 73 -2.23 -4.76 10.86
CA TYR A 73 -3.37 -4.85 11.76
C TYR A 73 -2.97 -4.75 13.24
N ARG A 74 -3.95 -4.55 14.11
CA ARG A 74 -3.84 -4.81 15.55
C ARG A 74 -4.94 -5.79 15.97
N PRO A 75 -4.64 -6.80 16.80
CA PRO A 75 -5.68 -7.66 17.36
C PRO A 75 -6.70 -6.83 18.16
N ASP A 76 -7.99 -7.01 17.84
CA ASP A 76 -9.14 -6.46 18.56
C ASP A 76 -9.26 -4.93 18.69
N MET A 77 -8.40 -4.15 18.01
CA MET A 77 -8.47 -2.69 18.02
C MET A 77 -8.09 -2.10 16.65
N PRO A 78 -8.48 -0.84 16.35
CA PRO A 78 -8.05 -0.18 15.14
C PRO A 78 -6.52 -0.12 15.03
N LEU A 79 -5.99 -0.28 13.82
CA LEU A 79 -4.57 -0.04 13.53
C LEU A 79 -4.20 1.40 13.86
N ARG A 80 -5.07 2.35 13.47
CA ARG A 80 -4.99 3.77 13.80
C ARG A 80 -6.37 4.27 14.21
N ALA A 81 -6.47 4.87 15.40
CA ALA A 81 -7.70 5.47 15.91
C ALA A 81 -7.88 6.90 15.38
N ALA A 82 -9.12 7.39 15.33
CA ALA A 82 -9.46 8.73 14.82
C ALA A 82 -8.96 9.88 15.70
N ASP A 83 -8.63 9.59 16.95
CA ASP A 83 -8.22 10.53 18.01
C ASP A 83 -6.71 10.49 18.30
N ASN A 84 -5.95 9.61 17.65
CA ASN A 84 -4.51 9.50 17.89
C ASN A 84 -3.75 10.58 17.10
N GLY A 85 -3.61 11.75 17.72
CA GLY A 85 -2.54 12.66 17.37
C GLY A 85 -1.21 11.91 17.41
N CYS A 86 -0.54 11.82 16.25
CA CYS A 86 0.90 11.60 16.13
C CYS A 86 1.50 10.46 16.99
N GLU A 87 1.13 9.20 16.76
CA GLU A 87 1.74 8.06 17.48
C GLU A 87 2.59 7.12 16.61
N TRP A 88 2.95 7.50 15.38
CA TRP A 88 3.81 6.69 14.52
C TRP A 88 5.03 7.47 14.02
N TYR A 89 6.09 7.56 14.83
CA TYR A 89 7.37 8.24 14.53
C TYR A 89 7.44 9.75 14.76
N CYS A 90 6.79 10.25 15.81
CA CYS A 90 6.90 11.65 16.18
C CYS A 90 8.05 11.83 17.20
N ASP A 91 9.28 12.03 16.70
CA ASP A 91 10.29 12.73 17.50
C ASP A 91 9.79 14.16 17.81
N PRO A 92 10.19 14.79 18.93
CA PRO A 92 9.70 16.12 19.29
C PRO A 92 10.13 17.15 18.23
N GLY A 93 9.19 17.56 17.37
CA GLY A 93 9.44 18.48 16.25
C GLY A 93 8.79 18.12 14.91
N CYS A 94 8.02 17.03 14.81
CA CYS A 94 7.30 16.69 13.58
C CYS A 94 6.15 17.69 13.32
N GLY A 95 6.38 18.62 12.40
CA GLY A 95 5.29 19.30 11.72
C GLY A 95 4.69 18.35 10.69
N ASP A 96 3.38 18.10 10.77
CA ASP A 96 2.44 17.67 9.71
C ASP A 96 2.84 16.60 8.67
N GLU A 97 3.95 15.87 8.83
CA GLU A 97 4.37 14.80 7.92
C GLU A 97 3.73 13.47 8.36
N HIS A 98 2.70 13.04 7.60
CA HIS A 98 2.06 11.72 7.61
C HIS A 98 0.90 11.50 8.61
N SER A 99 -0.21 12.21 8.42
CA SER A 99 -1.51 11.85 8.99
C SER A 99 -2.21 10.75 8.18
N ASN A 100 -1.62 9.55 8.11
CA ASN A 100 -2.32 8.39 7.52
C ASN A 100 -3.70 8.22 8.18
N PRO A 101 -4.76 7.89 7.43
CA PRO A 101 -6.11 7.83 7.95
C PRO A 101 -6.26 6.85 9.12
N ALA A 102 -7.22 7.16 9.99
CA ALA A 102 -7.72 6.20 10.96
C ALA A 102 -8.33 5.00 10.23
N CYS A 103 -7.92 3.80 10.61
CA CYS A 103 -8.29 2.57 9.94
C CYS A 103 -8.14 1.36 10.87
N TRP A 104 -8.86 0.30 10.54
CA TRP A 104 -8.70 -1.00 11.17
C TRP A 104 -7.57 -1.80 10.56
N LEU A 105 -7.38 -1.68 9.25
CA LEU A 105 -6.32 -2.36 8.50
C LEU A 105 -5.71 -1.40 7.48
N GLU A 106 -4.44 -1.62 7.18
CA GLU A 106 -3.74 -1.04 6.04
C GLU A 106 -3.26 -2.20 5.16
N VAL A 107 -3.55 -2.14 3.86
CA VAL A 107 -3.17 -3.16 2.89
C VAL A 107 -2.24 -2.52 1.88
N SER A 108 -1.01 -3.02 1.78
CA SER A 108 0.00 -2.57 0.83
C SER A 108 0.16 -3.60 -0.28
N PHE A 109 0.26 -3.10 -1.51
CA PHE A 109 0.61 -3.87 -2.69
C PHE A 109 1.85 -3.24 -3.31
N ASP A 110 2.99 -3.92 -3.27
CA ASP A 110 4.27 -3.43 -3.84
C ASP A 110 4.63 -4.24 -5.10
N THR A 111 4.93 -3.53 -6.19
CA THR A 111 5.47 -4.10 -7.43
C THR A 111 6.69 -3.34 -7.92
N THR A 112 7.57 -4.00 -8.68
CA THR A 112 8.70 -3.29 -9.29
C THR A 112 8.23 -2.35 -10.40
N TYR A 113 8.75 -1.11 -10.43
CA TYR A 113 8.49 -0.22 -11.57
C TYR A 113 8.97 -0.85 -12.87
N GLY A 114 8.14 -0.76 -13.91
CA GLY A 114 8.38 -1.40 -15.20
C GLY A 114 7.95 -2.87 -15.26
N TYR A 115 7.38 -3.43 -14.19
CA TYR A 115 6.67 -4.70 -14.25
C TYR A 115 5.62 -4.68 -15.36
N ARG A 116 5.55 -5.79 -16.10
CA ARG A 116 4.49 -6.08 -17.05
C ARG A 116 3.98 -7.50 -16.79
N ASP A 117 2.67 -7.65 -16.76
CA ASP A 117 2.07 -8.98 -16.68
C ASP A 117 2.12 -9.71 -18.04
N GLU A 118 1.63 -10.94 -18.06
CA GLU A 118 1.57 -11.77 -19.28
C GLU A 118 0.70 -11.15 -20.41
N GLN A 119 -0.16 -10.19 -20.06
CA GLN A 119 -1.05 -9.48 -20.98
C GLN A 119 -0.44 -8.13 -21.44
N GLY A 120 0.74 -7.79 -20.95
CA GLY A 120 1.46 -6.55 -21.26
C GLY A 120 1.02 -5.33 -20.45
N ARG A 121 0.10 -5.48 -19.48
CA ARG A 121 -0.36 -4.40 -18.60
C ARG A 121 0.79 -3.92 -17.70
N GLY A 122 0.93 -2.61 -17.55
CA GLY A 122 1.96 -2.04 -16.68
C GLY A 122 1.58 -2.14 -15.19
N CYS A 123 2.57 -1.92 -14.31
CA CYS A 123 2.36 -1.84 -12.85
C CYS A 123 1.17 -0.95 -12.42
N GLY A 124 0.99 0.21 -13.04
CA GLY A 124 -0.14 1.10 -12.76
C GLY A 124 -1.51 0.50 -13.07
N ASP A 125 -1.67 -0.11 -14.25
CA ASP A 125 -2.91 -0.80 -14.64
C ASP A 125 -3.19 -2.01 -13.74
N LEU A 126 -2.13 -2.73 -13.35
CA LEU A 126 -2.21 -3.85 -12.41
C LEU A 126 -2.74 -3.37 -11.05
N HIS A 127 -2.16 -2.31 -10.49
CA HIS A 127 -2.56 -1.77 -9.19
C HIS A 127 -4.00 -1.25 -9.21
N ALA A 128 -4.39 -0.54 -10.28
CA ALA A 128 -5.78 -0.11 -10.45
C ALA A 128 -6.75 -1.30 -10.45
N SER A 129 -6.40 -2.40 -11.13
CA SER A 129 -7.19 -3.64 -11.14
C SER A 129 -7.28 -4.28 -9.77
N ILE A 130 -6.16 -4.40 -9.05
CA ILE A 130 -6.10 -4.99 -7.71
C ILE A 130 -6.96 -4.20 -6.73
N VAL A 131 -6.81 -2.87 -6.71
CA VAL A 131 -7.59 -1.99 -5.82
C VAL A 131 -9.09 -2.06 -6.17
N ALA A 132 -9.45 -2.09 -7.45
CA ALA A 132 -10.85 -2.24 -7.86
C ALA A 132 -11.47 -3.58 -7.43
N ASP A 133 -10.73 -4.69 -7.53
CA ASP A 133 -11.23 -6.01 -7.13
C ASP A 133 -11.31 -6.19 -5.61
N LEU A 134 -10.36 -5.63 -4.86
CA LEU A 134 -10.45 -5.56 -3.40
C LEU A 134 -11.62 -4.66 -2.98
N GLY A 135 -11.73 -3.48 -3.59
CA GLY A 135 -12.79 -2.51 -3.34
C GLY A 135 -14.18 -3.10 -3.52
N ARG A 136 -14.41 -3.84 -4.61
CA ARG A 136 -15.69 -4.52 -4.87
C ARG A 136 -16.04 -5.50 -3.76
N TRP A 137 -15.06 -6.28 -3.32
CA TRP A 137 -15.25 -7.27 -2.26
C TRP A 137 -15.53 -6.63 -0.89
N LEU A 138 -14.95 -5.46 -0.61
CA LEU A 138 -15.23 -4.66 0.59
C LEU A 138 -16.63 -4.04 0.54
N ASP A 139 -17.02 -3.49 -0.62
CA ASP A 139 -18.34 -2.90 -0.82
C ASP A 139 -19.47 -3.92 -0.66
N GLU A 140 -19.29 -5.15 -1.16
CA GLU A 140 -20.21 -6.28 -0.96
C GLU A 140 -20.46 -6.60 0.53
N ARG A 141 -19.54 -6.20 1.41
CA ARG A 141 -19.61 -6.37 2.86
C ARG A 141 -20.02 -5.09 3.61
N GLY A 142 -20.27 -4.00 2.89
CA GLY A 142 -20.57 -2.70 3.47
C GLY A 142 -19.40 -2.10 4.25
N VAL A 143 -18.16 -2.47 3.91
CA VAL A 143 -16.95 -1.98 4.57
C VAL A 143 -16.42 -0.76 3.82
N ARG A 144 -16.26 0.37 4.53
CA ARG A 144 -15.71 1.60 3.95
C ARG A 144 -14.19 1.48 3.81
N TRP A 145 -13.67 2.05 2.73
CA TRP A 145 -12.25 2.01 2.42
C TRP A 145 -11.79 3.25 1.65
N LEU A 146 -10.52 3.57 1.82
CA LEU A 146 -9.80 4.62 1.09
C LEU A 146 -8.58 3.98 0.42
N TRP A 147 -7.98 4.66 -0.54
CA TRP A 147 -6.68 4.27 -1.09
C TRP A 147 -5.80 5.50 -1.31
N GLN A 148 -4.49 5.31 -1.23
CA GLN A 148 -3.49 6.35 -1.45
C GLN A 148 -2.84 6.19 -2.81
N ASN A 149 -2.82 7.27 -3.58
CA ASN A 149 -2.03 7.37 -4.79
C ASN A 149 -0.58 7.67 -4.43
N GLU A 150 0.35 6.74 -4.66
CA GLU A 150 1.77 6.94 -4.34
C GLU A 150 2.40 8.10 -5.11
N PHE A 151 1.95 8.36 -6.35
CA PHE A 151 2.53 9.40 -7.19
C PHE A 151 2.25 10.81 -6.65
N THR A 152 1.10 11.01 -6.02
CA THR A 152 0.64 12.33 -5.56
C THR A 152 0.58 12.43 -4.04
N GLY A 153 0.55 11.30 -3.33
CA GLY A 153 0.23 11.20 -1.91
C GLY A 153 -1.24 11.43 -1.58
N GLU A 154 -2.10 11.73 -2.57
CA GLU A 154 -3.52 11.99 -2.36
C GLU A 154 -4.26 10.73 -1.91
N ILE A 155 -5.24 10.91 -1.02
CA ILE A 155 -6.09 9.83 -0.53
C ILE A 155 -7.48 9.98 -1.17
N HIS A 156 -7.98 8.89 -1.72
CA HIS A 156 -9.22 8.83 -2.48
C HIS A 156 -10.21 7.86 -1.84
N SER A 157 -11.51 8.14 -1.97
CA SER A 157 -12.56 7.28 -1.42
C SER A 157 -13.09 6.32 -2.48
N GLY A 158 -13.18 5.04 -2.14
CA GLY A 158 -13.67 4.02 -3.07
C GLY A 158 -12.92 4.03 -4.40
N TYR A 159 -13.65 4.02 -5.51
CA TYR A 159 -13.08 3.97 -6.87
C TYR A 159 -12.67 5.32 -7.44
N GLU A 160 -12.75 6.40 -6.66
CA GLU A 160 -12.36 7.73 -7.13
C GLU A 160 -10.95 7.69 -7.70
N ARG A 161 -10.78 8.23 -8.91
CA ARG A 161 -9.48 8.51 -9.53
C ARG A 161 -8.56 7.29 -9.71
N LEU A 162 -9.09 6.05 -9.71
CA LEU A 162 -8.28 4.86 -10.00
C LEU A 162 -7.60 4.91 -11.38
N ILE A 163 -8.20 5.63 -12.33
CA ILE A 163 -7.59 5.86 -13.65
C ILE A 163 -6.25 6.62 -13.56
N ASP A 164 -6.00 7.34 -12.48
CA ASP A 164 -4.74 8.06 -12.26
C ASP A 164 -3.59 7.11 -11.91
N LEU A 165 -3.88 5.87 -11.48
CA LEU A 165 -2.89 4.79 -11.38
C LEU A 165 -2.54 4.22 -12.76
N CYS A 166 -3.50 4.17 -13.67
CA CYS A 166 -3.29 3.69 -15.03
C CYS A 166 -2.28 4.58 -15.78
N THR A 167 -1.66 3.99 -16.79
CA THR A 167 -0.40 4.41 -17.46
C THR A 167 -0.30 5.87 -17.96
N GLY A 168 -1.34 6.70 -17.85
CA GLY A 168 -1.29 8.14 -18.09
C GLY A 168 -0.49 8.95 -17.06
N GLY A 169 -0.37 8.49 -15.79
CA GLY A 169 0.39 9.19 -14.75
C GLY A 169 1.91 8.93 -14.78
N PHE A 170 2.29 7.72 -15.19
CA PHE A 170 3.68 7.25 -15.16
C PHE A 170 4.50 7.71 -16.36
N GLU A 171 3.94 7.64 -17.58
CA GLU A 171 4.65 8.11 -18.78
C GLU A 171 4.88 9.62 -18.74
N ALA A 172 3.95 10.41 -18.20
CA ALA A 172 4.11 11.86 -18.07
C ALA A 172 5.17 12.25 -17.04
N THR A 173 5.18 11.62 -15.85
CA THR A 173 6.10 11.97 -14.76
C THR A 173 7.51 11.46 -14.99
N ALA A 174 7.66 10.22 -15.51
CA ALA A 174 8.96 9.67 -15.85
C ALA A 174 9.58 10.37 -17.07
N TRP A 175 8.80 10.69 -18.12
CA TRP A 175 9.28 11.51 -19.23
C TRP A 175 9.64 12.93 -18.77
N PHE A 176 8.84 13.55 -17.90
CA PHE A 176 9.14 14.88 -17.39
C PHE A 176 10.43 14.89 -16.56
N GLN A 177 10.63 13.92 -15.66
CA GLN A 177 11.82 13.84 -14.81
C GLN A 177 13.09 13.41 -15.57
N THR A 178 12.99 12.50 -16.54
CA THR A 178 14.16 11.94 -17.23
C THR A 178 14.51 12.63 -18.54
N THR A 179 13.54 13.28 -19.18
CA THR A 179 13.71 13.91 -20.51
C THR A 179 13.54 15.42 -20.47
N VAL A 180 12.50 15.95 -19.81
CA VAL A 180 12.18 17.39 -19.83
C VAL A 180 13.02 18.20 -18.83
N LEU A 181 13.08 17.78 -17.57
CA LEU A 181 13.81 18.47 -16.50
C LEU A 181 15.33 18.62 -16.79
N PRO A 182 16.04 17.61 -17.30
CA PRO A 182 17.44 17.74 -17.69
C PRO A 182 17.66 18.72 -18.86
N ALA A 183 16.73 18.77 -19.82
CA ALA A 183 16.83 19.68 -20.97
C ALA A 183 16.59 21.16 -20.58
N ILE A 184 15.73 21.40 -19.59
CA ILE A 184 15.51 22.74 -19.02
C ILE A 184 16.72 23.19 -18.18
N ASN A 185 17.28 22.30 -17.36
CA ASN A 185 18.38 22.61 -16.44
C ASN A 185 19.77 22.62 -17.11
N GLY A 186 19.96 21.92 -18.22
CA GLY A 186 21.20 21.92 -19.00
C GLY A 186 21.34 23.10 -19.98
N GLY A 187 20.32 23.95 -20.08
CA GLY A 187 20.26 25.09 -21.01
C GLY A 187 20.77 26.43 -20.47
N ARG A 188 21.37 26.46 -19.28
CA ARG A 188 22.07 27.65 -18.75
C ARG A 188 23.56 27.36 -18.61
N SER A 189 24.30 27.65 -19.68
CA SER A 189 25.71 28.06 -19.61
C SER A 189 25.84 29.40 -18.90
#